data_AF-A0A8J9S2V1-F1
#
_entry.id   AF-A0A8J9S2V1-F1
#
_cell.length_a   1.000
_cell.length_b   1.000
_cell.length_c   1.000
_cell.angle_alpha   90.00
_cell.angle_beta   90.00
_cell.angle_gamma   90.00
#
_symmetry.space_group_name_H-M   'P 1'
#
loop_
_entity.id
_entity.type
_entity.pdbx_description
1 polymer ?
#
loop_
_entity_poly.entity_id
_entity_poly.type
_entity_poly.pdbx_seq_one_letter_code
_entity_poly.pdbx_strand_id
1 'polypeptide(L)'
;LQATQNDPFTFIVCADTQIGIASQNREWETELAYSRDAIRLLNKLQPRPLFCCVCGDLVDMESTIFATWSGGDAAAIERCDEVQNAQNRDWKATWNALHEDIALVCVCGNHDVGNRPNAATMQRFVAAFGDDYLAFWVRNTYNIVLNTNLFSDPTDAMEMYEHQLAWLESRLCYAQEQKASHVFVFGHHPWFLYHQDETDDEMSGASAFPKEWGESTTTFPDRYFHIPLQYRKQALALFEQYSVTAAFSGHFHQN
;
A
#
# COMPACT_ATOMS: atom_id res chain seq x y z
N LEU A 1 30.59 -18.09 4.60
CA LEU A 1 29.69 -19.05 3.94
C LEU A 1 28.81 -18.26 2.99
N GLN A 2 28.71 -18.63 1.70
CA GLN A 2 27.77 -17.98 0.78
C GLN A 2 26.35 -18.35 1.22
N ALA A 3 25.46 -17.37 1.31
CA ALA A 3 24.07 -17.61 1.64
C ALA A 3 23.40 -18.47 0.55
N THR A 4 22.55 -19.42 0.95
CA THR A 4 21.82 -20.31 0.04
C THR A 4 20.35 -19.91 -0.13
N GLN A 5 19.69 -20.48 -1.13
CA GLN A 5 18.25 -20.26 -1.37
C GLN A 5 17.35 -20.74 -0.22
N ASN A 6 17.85 -21.61 0.65
CA ASN A 6 17.07 -22.21 1.74
C ASN A 6 17.42 -21.63 3.12
N ASP A 7 18.36 -20.68 3.19
CA ASP A 7 18.72 -20.07 4.46
C ASP A 7 17.51 -19.29 5.01
N PRO A 8 17.25 -19.29 6.33
CA PRO A 8 16.22 -18.46 6.94
C PRO A 8 16.54 -16.97 6.81
N PHE A 9 15.53 -16.16 6.49
CA PHE A 9 15.64 -14.70 6.46
C PHE A 9 14.44 -14.05 7.11
N THR A 10 14.57 -12.74 7.36
CA THR A 10 13.49 -11.88 7.81
C THR A 10 13.20 -10.82 6.75
N PHE A 11 11.96 -10.35 6.73
CA PHE A 11 11.54 -9.15 6.04
C PHE A 11 10.64 -8.36 6.99
N ILE A 12 10.41 -7.10 6.68
CA ILE A 12 9.56 -6.22 7.49
C ILE A 12 8.42 -5.70 6.64
N VAL A 13 7.23 -5.61 7.25
CA VAL A 13 6.08 -4.90 6.71
C VAL A 13 5.87 -3.64 7.54
N CYS A 14 5.84 -2.51 6.85
CA CYS A 14 5.39 -1.22 7.34
C CYS A 14 4.16 -0.81 6.51
N ALA A 15 3.43 0.21 6.93
CA ALA A 15 2.31 0.78 6.19
C ALA A 15 2.06 2.22 6.66
N ASP A 16 1.29 2.96 5.86
CA ASP A 16 0.60 4.18 6.28
C ASP A 16 1.55 5.24 6.88
N THR A 17 2.64 5.55 6.17
CA THR A 17 3.55 6.61 6.62
C THR A 17 2.92 8.00 6.51
N GLN A 18 2.02 8.18 5.52
CA GLN A 18 1.12 9.31 5.31
C GLN A 18 1.71 10.66 5.68
N ILE A 19 2.87 10.98 5.11
CA ILE A 19 3.59 12.19 5.52
C ILE A 19 2.73 13.43 5.22
N GLY A 20 2.42 14.22 6.25
CA GLY A 20 1.51 15.37 6.16
C GLY A 20 0.18 15.20 6.91
N ILE A 21 -0.21 13.97 7.24
CA ILE A 21 -1.55 13.69 7.74
C ILE A 21 -1.84 14.31 9.11
N ALA A 22 -0.90 14.30 10.06
CA ALA A 22 -1.16 14.84 11.40
C ALA A 22 -1.39 16.36 11.37
N SER A 23 -0.80 17.06 10.39
CA SER A 23 -0.88 18.51 10.25
C SER A 23 -1.85 18.97 9.16
N GLN A 24 -2.63 18.06 8.57
CA GLN A 24 -3.49 18.35 7.42
C GLN A 24 -2.71 19.05 6.29
N ASN A 25 -1.55 18.50 5.94
CA ASN A 25 -0.64 18.97 4.90
C ASN A 25 -0.05 20.39 5.08
N ARG A 26 -0.11 20.97 6.28
CA ARG A 26 0.59 22.25 6.59
C ARG A 26 2.10 22.06 6.76
N GLU A 27 2.51 20.90 7.25
CA GLU A 27 3.88 20.39 7.36
C GLU A 27 3.80 18.86 7.50
N TRP A 28 4.95 18.18 7.44
CA TRP A 28 5.03 16.71 7.54
C TRP A 28 6.24 16.23 8.36
N GLU A 29 6.80 17.07 9.23
CA GLU A 29 7.98 16.68 10.03
C GLU A 29 7.63 15.60 11.06
N THR A 30 6.39 15.58 11.56
CA THR A 30 5.94 14.57 12.52
C THR A 30 6.09 13.16 11.95
N GLU A 31 5.56 12.91 10.75
CA GLU A 31 5.66 11.59 10.12
C GLU A 31 7.07 11.28 9.61
N LEU A 32 7.84 12.30 9.18
CA LEU A 32 9.25 12.12 8.85
C LEU A 32 10.08 11.72 10.08
N ALA A 33 9.79 12.28 11.25
CA ALA A 33 10.45 11.89 12.50
C ALA A 33 10.14 10.42 12.85
N TYR A 34 8.89 9.99 12.71
CA TYR A 34 8.51 8.57 12.89
C TYR A 34 9.21 7.66 11.88
N SER A 35 9.27 8.07 10.61
CA SER A 35 10.00 7.34 9.57
C SER A 35 11.48 7.21 9.91
N ARG A 36 12.14 8.29 10.36
CA ARG A 36 13.55 8.27 10.79
C ARG A 36 13.78 7.31 11.96
N ASP A 37 12.86 7.28 12.93
CA ASP A 37 12.95 6.34 14.06
C ASP A 37 12.73 4.89 13.65
N ALA A 38 11.76 4.62 12.76
CA ALA A 38 11.56 3.29 12.19
C ALA A 38 12.81 2.81 11.43
N ILE A 39 13.34 3.62 10.51
CA ILE A 39 14.57 3.34 9.77
C ILE A 39 15.75 3.06 10.72
N ARG A 40 15.90 3.87 11.78
CA ARG A 40 16.95 3.66 12.79
C ARG A 40 16.80 2.32 13.51
N LEU A 41 15.59 1.84 13.74
CA LEU A 41 15.34 0.52 14.34
C LEU A 41 15.62 -0.60 13.33
N LEU A 42 15.16 -0.47 12.09
CA LEU A 42 15.39 -1.43 11.00
C LEU A 42 16.88 -1.65 10.74
N ASN A 43 17.65 -0.56 10.67
CA ASN A 43 19.09 -0.60 10.43
C ASN A 43 19.89 -1.32 11.54
N LYS A 44 19.32 -1.44 12.74
CA LYS A 44 19.93 -2.09 13.92
C LYS A 44 19.60 -3.58 14.04
N LEU A 45 18.65 -4.11 13.26
CA LEU A 45 18.30 -5.53 13.31
C LEU A 45 19.49 -6.42 12.91
N GLN A 46 19.62 -7.56 13.57
CA GLN A 46 20.70 -8.53 13.34
C GLN A 46 20.15 -9.98 13.36
N PRO A 47 20.20 -10.72 12.23
CA PRO A 47 20.58 -10.24 10.90
C PRO A 47 19.60 -9.17 10.40
N ARG A 48 20.07 -8.30 9.51
CA ARG A 48 19.18 -7.32 8.85
C ARG A 48 18.14 -8.05 7.99
N PRO A 49 16.91 -7.52 7.89
CA PRO A 49 15.93 -8.05 6.96
C PRO A 49 16.42 -7.87 5.53
N LEU A 50 16.05 -8.78 4.62
CA LEU A 50 16.45 -8.68 3.21
C LEU A 50 15.65 -7.62 2.45
N PHE A 51 14.42 -7.35 2.92
CA PHE A 51 13.61 -6.26 2.40
C PHE A 51 12.65 -5.72 3.46
N CYS A 52 12.20 -4.49 3.22
CA CYS A 52 11.12 -3.82 3.92
C CYS A 52 10.07 -3.41 2.89
N CYS A 53 8.83 -3.87 3.07
CA CYS A 53 7.70 -3.49 2.24
C CYS A 53 6.87 -2.45 2.99
N VAL A 54 6.60 -1.30 2.37
CA VAL A 54 5.72 -0.25 2.91
C VAL A 54 4.39 -0.31 2.16
N CYS A 55 3.37 -0.87 2.81
CA CYS A 55 2.05 -1.19 2.27
C CYS A 55 1.14 0.03 2.08
N GLY A 56 1.55 0.95 1.22
CA GLY A 56 0.72 2.06 0.76
C GLY A 56 0.68 3.25 1.70
N ASP A 57 0.02 4.28 1.19
CA ASP A 57 -0.19 5.56 1.86
C ASP A 57 1.15 6.14 2.29
N LEU A 58 2.05 6.27 1.31
CA LEU A 58 3.41 6.77 1.53
C LEU A 58 3.36 8.26 1.87
N VAL A 59 2.55 9.00 1.12
CA VAL A 59 2.25 10.42 1.31
C VAL A 59 0.76 10.63 1.58
N ASP A 60 0.37 11.82 2.05
CA ASP A 60 -1.03 12.11 2.37
C ASP A 60 -1.77 12.86 1.23
N MET A 61 -1.13 13.81 0.54
CA MET A 61 -1.82 14.67 -0.41
C MET A 61 -2.12 13.94 -1.73
N GLU A 62 -3.40 13.92 -2.12
CA GLU A 62 -3.85 13.44 -3.42
C GLU A 62 -4.98 14.33 -3.96
N SER A 63 -4.89 14.76 -5.22
CA SER A 63 -5.77 15.82 -5.71
C SER A 63 -7.23 15.40 -5.83
N THR A 64 -7.56 14.13 -6.13
CA THR A 64 -8.96 13.67 -6.13
C THR A 64 -9.57 13.63 -4.72
N ILE A 65 -8.75 13.41 -3.69
CA ILE A 65 -9.16 13.46 -2.29
C ILE A 65 -9.32 14.90 -1.80
N PHE A 66 -8.36 15.80 -2.09
CA PHE A 66 -8.29 17.13 -1.46
C PHE A 66 -8.77 18.30 -2.33
N ALA A 67 -8.64 18.24 -3.66
CA ALA A 67 -9.09 19.33 -4.53
C ALA A 67 -10.62 19.38 -4.65
N THR A 68 -11.30 18.23 -4.52
CA THR A 68 -12.77 18.16 -4.52
C THR A 68 -13.39 18.95 -3.36
N TRP A 69 -12.68 19.06 -2.22
CA TRP A 69 -13.11 19.83 -1.05
C TRP A 69 -13.03 21.34 -1.27
N SER A 70 -12.26 21.79 -2.26
CA SER A 70 -12.05 23.21 -2.59
C SER A 70 -12.72 23.65 -3.90
N GLY A 71 -13.69 22.87 -4.39
CA GLY A 71 -14.45 23.17 -5.61
C GLY A 71 -13.84 22.60 -6.89
N GLY A 72 -12.73 21.87 -6.80
CA GLY A 72 -12.18 21.04 -7.88
C GLY A 72 -11.68 21.82 -9.10
N ASP A 73 -11.33 23.11 -8.95
CA ASP A 73 -10.77 23.86 -10.06
C ASP A 73 -9.33 23.41 -10.39
N ALA A 74 -8.89 23.71 -11.62
CA ALA A 74 -7.57 23.29 -12.09
C ALA A 74 -6.43 23.83 -11.21
N ALA A 75 -6.59 25.01 -10.62
CA ALA A 75 -5.60 25.61 -9.75
C ALA A 75 -5.51 24.87 -8.39
N ALA A 76 -6.62 24.34 -7.89
CA ALA A 76 -6.65 23.51 -6.69
C ALA A 76 -5.96 22.16 -6.93
N ILE A 77 -6.22 21.53 -8.08
CA ILE A 77 -5.53 20.30 -8.48
C ILE A 77 -4.02 20.55 -8.57
N GLU A 78 -3.60 21.62 -9.26
CA GLU A 78 -2.18 21.97 -9.40
C GLU A 78 -1.49 22.18 -8.04
N ARG A 79 -2.14 22.89 -7.10
CA ARG A 79 -1.62 23.05 -5.73
C ARG A 79 -1.49 21.72 -4.98
N CYS A 80 -2.47 20.83 -5.09
CA CYS A 80 -2.39 19.50 -4.48
C CYS A 80 -1.24 18.69 -5.08
N ASP A 81 -1.10 18.73 -6.40
CA ASP A 81 -0.04 18.06 -7.14
C ASP A 81 1.37 18.56 -6.75
N GLU A 82 1.53 19.86 -6.51
CA GLU A 82 2.78 20.45 -5.99
C GLU A 82 3.11 19.95 -4.58
N VAL A 83 2.11 19.88 -3.68
CA VAL A 83 2.31 19.39 -2.32
C VAL A 83 2.63 17.89 -2.32
N GLN A 84 1.91 17.08 -3.09
CA GLN A 84 2.20 15.66 -3.24
C GLN A 84 3.62 15.44 -3.80
N ASN A 85 4.06 16.25 -4.77
CA ASN A 85 5.43 16.19 -5.28
C ASN A 85 6.48 16.53 -4.21
N ALA A 86 6.19 17.50 -3.34
CA ALA A 86 7.07 17.85 -2.23
C ALA A 86 7.16 16.73 -1.19
N GLN A 87 6.02 16.14 -0.83
CA GLN A 87 5.97 14.95 0.03
C GLN A 87 6.75 13.80 -0.58
N ASN A 88 6.48 13.43 -1.84
CA ASN A 88 7.19 12.36 -2.54
C ASN A 88 8.72 12.54 -2.50
N ARG A 89 9.21 13.76 -2.67
CA ARG A 89 10.64 14.07 -2.58
C ARG A 89 11.18 13.84 -1.18
N ASP A 90 10.50 14.36 -0.16
CA ASP A 90 11.01 14.33 1.22
C ASP A 90 10.86 12.94 1.86
N TRP A 91 9.83 12.18 1.48
CA TRP A 91 9.68 10.76 1.79
C TRP A 91 10.90 9.99 1.27
N LYS A 92 11.23 10.13 -0.02
CA LYS A 92 12.37 9.44 -0.63
C LYS A 92 13.69 9.86 -0.01
N ALA A 93 13.89 11.16 0.25
CA ALA A 93 15.10 11.65 0.89
C ALA A 93 15.29 11.05 2.29
N THR A 94 14.20 10.85 3.04
CA THR A 94 14.22 10.25 4.37
C THR A 94 14.46 8.75 4.32
N TRP A 95 13.70 8.02 3.50
CA TRP A 95 13.81 6.57 3.38
C TRP A 95 15.08 6.09 2.66
N ASN A 96 15.79 6.97 1.95
CA ASN A 96 17.14 6.72 1.43
C ASN A 96 18.19 6.50 2.54
N ALA A 97 17.86 6.76 3.81
CA ALA A 97 18.71 6.42 4.95
C ALA A 97 18.58 4.95 5.42
N LEU A 98 17.67 4.17 4.82
CA LEU A 98 17.60 2.73 5.05
C LEU A 98 18.91 2.06 4.61
N HIS A 99 19.39 1.13 5.42
CA HIS A 99 20.66 0.46 5.15
C HIS A 99 20.63 -0.27 3.80
N GLU A 100 21.70 -0.17 3.01
CA GLU A 100 21.78 -0.72 1.64
C GLU A 100 21.55 -2.24 1.51
N ASP A 101 21.75 -2.98 2.61
CA ASP A 101 21.44 -4.41 2.73
C ASP A 101 19.93 -4.72 2.75
N ILE A 102 19.07 -3.71 2.98
CA ILE A 102 17.62 -3.86 3.09
C ILE A 102 16.98 -3.26 1.83
N ALA A 103 16.46 -4.09 0.94
CA ALA A 103 15.71 -3.58 -0.21
C ALA A 103 14.41 -2.90 0.25
N LEU A 104 14.13 -1.71 -0.26
CA LEU A 104 12.88 -1.00 0.02
C LEU A 104 11.87 -1.29 -1.10
N VAL A 105 10.69 -1.76 -0.73
CA VAL A 105 9.57 -2.04 -1.64
C VAL A 105 8.43 -1.09 -1.29
N CYS A 106 8.04 -0.26 -2.24
CA CYS A 106 6.98 0.74 -2.08
C CYS A 106 5.70 0.22 -2.73
N VAL A 107 4.61 0.18 -1.97
CA VAL A 107 3.26 -0.12 -2.48
C VAL A 107 2.48 1.19 -2.52
N CYS A 108 1.56 1.37 -3.46
CA CYS A 108 0.66 2.53 -3.48
C CYS A 108 -0.57 2.28 -2.60
N GLY A 109 -0.99 3.30 -1.86
CA GLY A 109 -2.29 3.38 -1.20
C GLY A 109 -3.19 4.46 -1.79
N ASN A 110 -4.40 4.64 -1.24
CA ASN A 110 -5.36 5.58 -1.81
C ASN A 110 -4.92 7.04 -1.64
N HIS A 111 -4.06 7.37 -0.68
CA HIS A 111 -3.46 8.70 -0.60
C HIS A 111 -2.29 8.90 -1.58
N ASP A 112 -1.86 7.84 -2.27
CA ASP A 112 -0.87 7.95 -3.33
C ASP A 112 -1.52 8.02 -4.73
N VAL A 113 -2.65 7.32 -4.93
CA VAL A 113 -3.30 7.17 -6.26
C VAL A 113 -4.79 7.52 -6.30
N GLY A 114 -5.39 7.92 -5.19
CA GLY A 114 -6.81 8.24 -5.03
C GLY A 114 -7.66 7.04 -4.58
N ASN A 115 -8.78 7.31 -3.89
CA ASN A 115 -9.77 6.27 -3.52
C ASN A 115 -10.37 5.57 -4.74
N ARG A 116 -10.48 6.30 -5.86
CA ARG A 116 -10.85 5.78 -7.18
C ARG A 116 -9.73 6.11 -8.15
N PRO A 117 -8.72 5.24 -8.30
CA PRO A 117 -7.58 5.50 -9.16
C PRO A 117 -8.01 5.64 -10.63
N ASN A 118 -7.22 6.40 -11.39
CA ASN A 118 -7.38 6.58 -12.83
C ASN A 118 -6.01 6.73 -13.50
N ALA A 119 -5.98 6.79 -14.84
CA ALA A 119 -4.73 6.86 -15.58
C ALA A 119 -3.79 8.01 -15.15
N ALA A 120 -4.33 9.17 -14.77
CA ALA A 120 -3.52 10.33 -14.39
C ALA A 120 -2.90 10.15 -13.00
N THR A 121 -3.69 9.74 -11.99
CA THR A 121 -3.18 9.51 -10.64
C THR A 121 -2.18 8.36 -10.62
N MET A 122 -2.44 7.31 -11.40
CA MET A 122 -1.52 6.20 -11.59
C MET A 122 -0.19 6.63 -12.22
N GLN A 123 -0.21 7.47 -13.25
CA GLN A 123 1.01 7.99 -13.88
C GLN A 123 1.86 8.81 -12.89
N ARG A 124 1.23 9.57 -11.99
CA ARG A 124 1.95 10.34 -10.96
C ARG A 124 2.68 9.41 -9.99
N PHE A 125 2.03 8.36 -9.51
CA PHE A 125 2.69 7.36 -8.67
C PHE A 125 3.85 6.69 -9.40
N VAL A 126 3.63 6.24 -10.64
CA VAL A 126 4.67 5.56 -11.43
C VAL A 126 5.87 6.46 -11.69
N ALA A 127 5.64 7.73 -12.02
CA ALA A 127 6.71 8.72 -12.19
C ALA A 127 7.50 8.96 -10.89
N ALA A 128 6.87 8.80 -9.73
CA ALA A 128 7.51 8.98 -8.44
C ALA A 128 8.23 7.70 -7.97
N PHE A 129 7.55 6.57 -7.90
CA PHE A 129 8.01 5.38 -7.17
C PHE A 129 8.33 4.18 -8.08
N GLY A 130 8.02 4.25 -9.37
CA GLY A 130 8.15 3.12 -10.29
C GLY A 130 6.88 2.29 -10.39
N ASP A 131 6.99 1.04 -10.82
CA ASP A 131 5.83 0.18 -11.10
C ASP A 131 4.85 0.10 -9.91
N ASP A 132 3.55 0.23 -10.18
CA ASP A 132 2.50 0.20 -9.16
C ASP A 132 2.14 -1.22 -8.68
N TYR A 133 2.56 -2.23 -9.45
CA TYR A 133 2.55 -3.64 -9.08
C TYR A 133 3.80 -4.31 -9.65
N LEU A 134 4.39 -5.24 -8.91
CA LEU A 134 5.62 -5.93 -9.30
C LEU A 134 5.73 -7.28 -8.61
N ALA A 135 6.65 -8.12 -9.07
CA ALA A 135 6.95 -9.37 -8.38
C ALA A 135 8.45 -9.67 -8.38
N PHE A 136 8.95 -10.25 -7.29
CA PHE A 136 10.38 -10.49 -7.10
C PHE A 136 10.64 -11.73 -6.25
N TRP A 137 11.77 -12.36 -6.51
CA TRP A 137 12.28 -13.47 -5.71
C TRP A 137 13.13 -12.95 -4.56
N VAL A 138 12.92 -13.52 -3.37
CA VAL A 138 13.88 -13.45 -2.28
C VAL A 138 14.10 -14.86 -1.80
N ARG A 139 15.30 -15.40 -2.08
CA ARG A 139 15.64 -16.79 -1.79
C ARG A 139 14.61 -17.75 -2.40
N ASN A 140 13.90 -18.55 -1.59
CA ASN A 140 12.88 -19.50 -2.05
C ASN A 140 11.45 -18.95 -1.99
N THR A 141 11.26 -17.66 -1.68
CA THR A 141 9.94 -17.02 -1.67
C THR A 141 9.73 -16.17 -2.91
N TYR A 142 8.50 -16.21 -3.42
CA TYR A 142 8.04 -15.33 -4.48
C TYR A 142 7.09 -14.29 -3.90
N ASN A 143 7.44 -13.02 -4.08
CA ASN A 143 6.77 -11.90 -3.45
C ASN A 143 6.06 -11.11 -4.55
N ILE A 144 4.74 -10.92 -4.41
CA ILE A 144 3.89 -10.23 -5.37
C ILE A 144 3.34 -8.98 -4.70
N VAL A 145 3.59 -7.82 -5.28
CA VAL A 145 3.03 -6.53 -4.88
C VAL A 145 1.88 -6.20 -5.82
N LEU A 146 0.73 -5.84 -5.26
CA LEU A 146 -0.46 -5.45 -5.99
C LEU A 146 -0.85 -4.01 -5.65
N ASN A 147 -1.37 -3.31 -6.66
CA ASN A 147 -2.10 -2.07 -6.46
C ASN A 147 -3.54 -2.42 -6.06
N THR A 148 -3.77 -2.63 -4.78
CA THR A 148 -5.10 -3.02 -4.29
C THR A 148 -6.14 -1.90 -4.34
N ASN A 149 -5.75 -0.67 -4.66
CA ASN A 149 -6.69 0.43 -4.93
C ASN A 149 -7.56 0.13 -6.15
N LEU A 150 -7.01 -0.55 -7.17
CA LEU A 150 -7.76 -1.04 -8.33
C LEU A 150 -8.79 -2.12 -7.96
N PHE A 151 -8.56 -2.87 -6.88
CA PHE A 151 -9.54 -3.83 -6.39
C PHE A 151 -10.59 -3.16 -5.49
N SER A 152 -10.24 -2.05 -4.85
CA SER A 152 -11.13 -1.29 -3.96
C SER A 152 -12.22 -0.55 -4.76
N ASP A 153 -11.84 0.26 -5.75
CA ASP A 153 -12.79 0.91 -6.66
C ASP A 153 -12.19 1.06 -8.09
N PRO A 154 -12.41 0.08 -8.98
CA PRO A 154 -11.92 0.13 -10.36
C PRO A 154 -12.77 0.99 -11.30
N THR A 155 -13.76 1.75 -10.83
CA THR A 155 -14.77 2.39 -11.70
C THR A 155 -14.13 3.24 -12.83
N ASP A 156 -13.08 4.00 -12.54
CA ASP A 156 -12.39 4.85 -13.52
C ASP A 156 -11.10 4.22 -14.08
N ALA A 157 -10.85 2.94 -13.78
CA ALA A 157 -9.64 2.20 -14.16
C ALA A 157 -9.90 0.70 -14.43
N MET A 158 -11.09 0.34 -14.91
CA MET A 158 -11.51 -1.06 -15.05
C MET A 158 -10.56 -1.90 -15.91
N GLU A 159 -10.07 -1.34 -17.02
CA GLU A 159 -9.08 -2.03 -17.87
C GLU A 159 -7.77 -2.31 -17.12
N MET A 160 -7.31 -1.39 -16.26
CA MET A 160 -6.11 -1.58 -15.44
C MET A 160 -6.33 -2.67 -14.38
N TYR A 161 -7.51 -2.71 -13.77
CA TYR A 161 -7.92 -3.78 -12.86
C TYR A 161 -7.93 -5.15 -13.55
N GLU A 162 -8.58 -5.27 -14.71
CA GLU A 162 -8.64 -6.51 -15.47
C GLU A 162 -7.25 -7.01 -15.89
N HIS A 163 -6.39 -6.09 -16.35
CA HIS A 163 -5.00 -6.40 -16.67
C HIS A 163 -4.20 -6.86 -15.43
N GLN A 164 -4.37 -6.21 -14.27
CA GLN A 164 -3.66 -6.61 -13.06
C GLN A 164 -4.16 -7.95 -12.52
N LEU A 165 -5.46 -8.24 -12.60
CA LEU A 165 -6.03 -9.53 -12.21
C LEU A 165 -5.49 -10.68 -13.08
N ALA A 166 -5.47 -10.49 -14.40
CA ALA A 166 -4.87 -11.46 -15.32
C ALA A 166 -3.35 -11.61 -15.10
N TRP A 167 -2.66 -10.50 -14.82
CA TRP A 167 -1.24 -10.53 -14.48
C TRP A 167 -0.98 -11.30 -13.18
N LEU A 168 -1.78 -11.08 -12.13
CA LEU A 168 -1.71 -11.80 -10.86
C LEU A 168 -1.82 -13.31 -11.08
N GLU A 169 -2.82 -13.78 -11.82
CA GLU A 169 -2.95 -15.20 -12.16
C GLU A 169 -1.68 -15.72 -12.86
N SER A 170 -1.15 -14.98 -13.83
CA SER A 170 0.09 -15.38 -14.53
C SER A 170 1.29 -15.49 -13.59
N ARG A 171 1.39 -14.61 -12.58
CA ARG A 171 2.49 -14.62 -11.60
C ARG A 171 2.35 -15.77 -10.62
N LEU A 172 1.13 -16.10 -10.21
CA LEU A 172 0.84 -17.24 -9.35
C LEU A 172 1.12 -18.57 -10.06
N CYS A 173 0.71 -18.69 -11.33
CA CYS A 173 1.05 -19.84 -12.17
C CYS A 173 2.57 -20.00 -12.31
N TYR A 174 3.27 -18.91 -12.63
CA TYR A 174 4.73 -18.90 -12.69
C TYR A 174 5.38 -19.34 -11.35
N ALA A 175 4.90 -18.84 -10.22
CA ALA A 175 5.43 -19.21 -8.90
C ALA A 175 5.28 -20.72 -8.61
N GLN A 176 4.15 -21.30 -8.98
CA GLN A 176 3.89 -22.73 -8.86
C GLN A 176 4.81 -23.55 -9.77
N GLU A 177 4.97 -23.15 -11.04
CA GLU A 177 5.88 -23.80 -12.00
C GLU A 177 7.34 -23.77 -11.53
N GLN A 178 7.76 -22.63 -10.98
CA GLN A 178 9.10 -22.45 -10.41
C GLN A 178 9.24 -23.02 -9.00
N LYS A 179 8.18 -23.63 -8.45
CA LYS A 179 8.18 -24.31 -7.14
C LYS A 179 8.62 -23.37 -6.01
N ALA A 180 8.07 -22.15 -5.98
CA ALA A 180 8.22 -21.25 -4.84
C ALA A 180 7.83 -22.00 -3.56
N SER A 181 8.66 -21.91 -2.51
CA SER A 181 8.32 -22.52 -1.22
C SER A 181 7.18 -21.77 -0.54
N HIS A 182 7.17 -20.45 -0.70
CA HIS A 182 6.12 -19.56 -0.24
C HIS A 182 5.82 -18.51 -1.30
N VAL A 183 4.55 -18.13 -1.39
CA VAL A 183 4.12 -16.96 -2.14
C VAL A 183 3.52 -15.96 -1.14
N PHE A 184 4.06 -14.75 -1.13
CA PHE A 184 3.56 -13.66 -0.30
C PHE A 184 2.97 -12.57 -1.19
N VAL A 185 1.81 -12.04 -0.79
CA VAL A 185 1.16 -10.93 -1.48
C VAL A 185 1.21 -9.69 -0.59
N PHE A 186 1.52 -8.54 -1.17
CA PHE A 186 1.56 -7.24 -0.49
C PHE A 186 0.61 -6.29 -1.22
N GLY A 187 -0.20 -5.57 -0.46
CA GLY A 187 -1.11 -4.55 -0.97
C GLY A 187 -1.33 -3.47 0.07
N HIS A 188 -2.13 -2.45 -0.25
CA HIS A 188 -2.52 -1.44 0.71
C HIS A 188 -3.84 -1.80 1.41
N HIS A 189 -4.96 -1.86 0.67
CA HIS A 189 -6.25 -2.27 1.20
C HIS A 189 -6.25 -3.74 1.68
N PRO A 190 -6.70 -4.03 2.92
CA PRO A 190 -7.02 -5.37 3.39
C PRO A 190 -8.04 -6.10 2.49
N TRP A 191 -7.84 -7.41 2.32
CA TRP A 191 -8.85 -8.23 1.63
C TRP A 191 -10.13 -8.30 2.44
N PHE A 192 -10.06 -8.46 3.75
CA PHE A 192 -11.19 -8.48 4.68
C PHE A 192 -10.71 -8.05 6.06
N LEU A 193 -11.62 -7.64 6.95
CA LEU A 193 -11.31 -7.29 8.34
C LEU A 193 -11.60 -8.43 9.31
N TYR A 194 -12.72 -9.11 9.16
CA TYR A 194 -13.18 -10.16 10.10
C TYR A 194 -13.16 -11.53 9.43
N HIS A 195 -13.79 -11.68 8.26
CA HIS A 195 -13.74 -12.92 7.48
C HIS A 195 -13.96 -12.70 5.98
N GLN A 196 -13.44 -13.60 5.14
CA GLN A 196 -13.43 -13.43 3.67
C GLN A 196 -14.81 -13.24 3.00
N ASP A 197 -15.87 -13.75 3.62
CA ASP A 197 -17.23 -13.69 3.11
C ASP A 197 -18.08 -12.54 3.70
N GLU A 198 -17.50 -11.69 4.54
CA GLU A 198 -18.22 -10.56 5.17
C GLU A 198 -18.81 -9.62 4.10
N THR A 199 -20.00 -9.11 4.34
CA THR A 199 -20.65 -8.11 3.49
C THR A 199 -20.61 -6.75 4.17
N ASP A 200 -20.63 -5.68 3.38
CA ASP A 200 -20.69 -4.31 3.91
C ASP A 200 -21.87 -4.09 4.86
N ASP A 201 -23.00 -4.77 4.62
CA ASP A 201 -24.21 -4.68 5.44
C ASP A 201 -24.07 -5.40 6.80
N GLU A 202 -23.18 -6.38 6.92
CA GLU A 202 -22.88 -7.08 8.18
C GLU A 202 -21.94 -6.26 9.08
N MET A 203 -21.23 -5.28 8.52
CA MET A 203 -20.28 -4.46 9.24
C MET A 203 -20.94 -3.29 9.97
N SER A 204 -20.77 -3.27 11.30
CA SER A 204 -21.31 -2.21 12.17
C SER A 204 -20.24 -1.43 12.93
N GLY A 205 -18.96 -1.81 12.81
CA GLY A 205 -17.85 -1.08 13.41
C GLY A 205 -17.53 0.21 12.67
N ALA A 206 -16.85 1.11 13.38
CA ALA A 206 -16.35 2.35 12.82
C ALA A 206 -15.14 2.86 13.61
N SER A 207 -14.19 3.46 12.89
CA SER A 207 -13.05 4.18 13.47
C SER A 207 -13.46 5.62 13.79
N ALA A 208 -13.03 6.12 14.96
CA ALA A 208 -13.32 7.49 15.38
C ALA A 208 -12.48 8.51 14.61
N PHE A 209 -12.98 9.74 14.47
CA PHE A 209 -12.19 10.85 13.96
C PHE A 209 -10.93 11.07 14.83
N PRO A 210 -9.73 11.16 14.23
CA PRO A 210 -8.50 11.41 14.97
C PRO A 210 -8.58 12.71 15.77
N LYS A 211 -8.20 12.64 17.05
CA LYS A 211 -8.28 13.79 17.97
C LYS A 211 -7.32 14.90 17.56
N GLU A 212 -6.23 14.51 16.91
CA GLU A 212 -5.16 15.36 16.39
C GLU A 212 -5.67 16.29 15.28
N TRP A 213 -6.73 15.89 14.57
CA TRP A 213 -7.34 16.70 13.52
C TRP A 213 -8.39 17.69 14.04
N GLY A 214 -8.72 17.62 15.34
CA GLY A 214 -9.70 18.46 16.02
C GLY A 214 -10.88 17.67 16.59
N GLU A 215 -11.89 18.40 17.07
CA GLU A 215 -13.12 17.81 17.59
C GLU A 215 -14.13 17.56 16.46
N SER A 216 -14.50 16.30 16.26
CA SER A 216 -15.56 15.91 15.34
C SER A 216 -16.27 14.64 15.83
N THR A 217 -17.55 14.51 15.49
CA THR A 217 -18.33 13.29 15.70
C THR A 217 -18.33 12.37 14.47
N THR A 218 -17.62 12.74 13.41
CA THR A 218 -17.46 11.90 12.22
C THR A 218 -16.82 10.57 12.59
N THR A 219 -17.29 9.49 11.98
CA THR A 219 -16.66 8.18 12.07
C THR A 219 -16.43 7.62 10.67
N PHE A 220 -15.45 6.73 10.55
CA PHE A 220 -15.13 6.03 9.32
C PHE A 220 -15.63 4.58 9.45
N PRO A 221 -16.68 4.18 8.71
CA PRO A 221 -17.25 2.85 8.85
C PRO A 221 -16.27 1.78 8.35
N ASP A 222 -16.28 0.61 8.99
CA ASP A 222 -15.37 -0.51 8.69
C ASP A 222 -15.36 -0.91 7.20
N ARG A 223 -16.49 -0.80 6.52
CA ARG A 223 -16.62 -1.06 5.08
C ARG A 223 -15.74 -0.18 4.19
N TYR A 224 -15.22 0.93 4.70
CA TYR A 224 -14.27 1.78 3.99
C TYR A 224 -12.89 1.11 3.83
N PHE A 225 -12.52 0.23 4.75
CA PHE A 225 -11.13 -0.23 4.88
C PHE A 225 -10.82 -1.52 4.15
N HIS A 226 -11.79 -2.22 3.56
CA HIS A 226 -11.53 -3.51 2.91
C HIS A 226 -11.96 -3.50 1.45
N ILE A 227 -11.38 -4.42 0.68
CA ILE A 227 -11.71 -4.59 -0.74
C ILE A 227 -13.13 -5.16 -0.88
N PRO A 228 -14.04 -4.54 -1.66
CA PRO A 228 -15.41 -5.01 -1.80
C PRO A 228 -15.51 -6.48 -2.23
N LEU A 229 -16.52 -7.18 -1.69
CA LEU A 229 -16.69 -8.62 -1.83
C LEU A 229 -16.55 -9.13 -3.28
N GLN A 230 -17.15 -8.42 -4.24
CA GLN A 230 -17.17 -8.79 -5.65
C GLN A 230 -15.78 -8.80 -6.31
N TYR A 231 -14.86 -7.97 -5.82
CA TYR A 231 -13.49 -7.88 -6.36
C TYR A 231 -12.55 -8.82 -5.60
N ARG A 232 -12.62 -8.83 -4.26
CA ARG A 232 -11.73 -9.73 -3.49
C ARG A 232 -11.99 -11.20 -3.75
N LYS A 233 -13.24 -11.63 -3.99
CA LYS A 233 -13.54 -13.05 -4.26
C LYS A 233 -12.77 -13.58 -5.46
N GLN A 234 -12.51 -12.75 -6.47
CA GLN A 234 -11.73 -13.14 -7.65
C GLN A 234 -10.27 -13.40 -7.28
N ALA A 235 -9.64 -12.49 -6.53
CA ALA A 235 -8.26 -12.65 -6.07
C ALA A 235 -8.11 -13.79 -5.05
N LEU A 236 -9.02 -13.90 -4.08
CA LEU A 236 -8.96 -14.93 -3.04
C LEU A 236 -9.14 -16.35 -3.61
N ALA A 237 -9.96 -16.51 -4.65
CA ALA A 237 -10.05 -17.79 -5.37
C ALA A 237 -8.72 -18.18 -6.02
N LEU A 238 -8.00 -17.21 -6.61
CA LEU A 238 -6.66 -17.44 -7.13
C LEU A 238 -5.67 -17.76 -6.00
N PHE A 239 -5.77 -17.08 -4.85
CA PHE A 239 -4.90 -17.33 -3.70
C PHE A 239 -5.05 -18.76 -3.17
N GLU A 240 -6.29 -19.24 -3.07
CA GLU A 240 -6.59 -20.62 -2.69
C GLU A 240 -6.06 -21.61 -3.73
N GLN A 241 -6.38 -21.41 -5.02
CA GLN A 241 -5.97 -22.28 -6.11
C GLN A 241 -4.44 -22.45 -6.20
N TYR A 242 -3.70 -21.36 -6.01
CA TYR A 242 -2.23 -21.35 -6.13
C TYR A 242 -1.51 -21.40 -4.77
N SER A 243 -2.23 -21.63 -3.67
CA SER A 243 -1.67 -21.79 -2.32
C SER A 243 -0.79 -20.61 -1.87
N VAL A 244 -1.29 -19.37 -2.05
CA VAL A 244 -0.66 -18.17 -1.47
C VAL A 244 -0.53 -18.35 0.04
N THR A 245 0.67 -18.13 0.56
CA THR A 245 0.99 -18.42 1.96
C THR A 245 0.46 -17.35 2.90
N ALA A 246 0.61 -16.08 2.55
CA ALA A 246 0.14 -14.95 3.34
C ALA A 246 -0.05 -13.71 2.46
N ALA A 247 -0.96 -12.83 2.87
CA ALA A 247 -1.13 -11.50 2.32
C ALA A 247 -0.95 -10.45 3.42
N PHE A 248 -0.32 -9.33 3.09
CA PHE A 248 -0.01 -8.24 4.02
C PHE A 248 -0.56 -6.92 3.48
N SER A 249 -1.25 -6.16 4.34
CA SER A 249 -1.96 -4.93 4.01
C SER A 249 -1.81 -3.86 5.09
N GLY A 250 -2.04 -2.61 4.72
CA GLY A 250 -2.12 -1.42 5.59
C GLY A 250 -3.56 -0.91 5.72
N HIS A 251 -3.77 0.40 5.53
CA HIS A 251 -5.05 1.13 5.40
C HIS A 251 -5.93 1.16 6.65
N PHE A 252 -6.04 0.06 7.39
CA PHE A 252 -6.95 -0.01 8.55
C PHE A 252 -6.42 0.70 9.80
N HIS A 253 -5.10 0.97 9.85
CA HIS A 253 -4.38 1.62 10.96
C HIS A 253 -4.60 0.94 12.33
N GLN A 254 -4.98 -0.33 12.31
CA GLN A 254 -5.29 -1.15 13.48
C GLN A 254 -4.67 -2.55 13.29
N ASN A 255 -4.40 -3.23 14.41
CA ASN A 255 -3.92 -4.61 14.46
C ASN A 255 -5.01 -5.56 14.96
#